data_AF-H1SFQ9-F1
#
_entry.id   AF-H1SFQ9-F1
#
_cell.length_a   1.000
_cell.length_b   1.000
_cell.length_c   1.000
_cell.angle_alpha   90.00
_cell.angle_beta   90.00
_cell.angle_gamma   90.00
#
_symmetry.space_group_name_H-M   'P 1'
#
loop_
_entity.id
_entity.type
_entity.pdbx_description
1 polymer ?
#
loop_
_entity_poly.entity_id
_entity_poly.type
_entity_poly.pdbx_seq_one_letter_code
_entity_poly.pdbx_strand_id
1 'polypeptide(L)'
;MVDSPHSGLRHTESLPLAAEPSALLTGWDAYVDELFAHTPEVGGALLSAAFPRWLVDANRARDDIDPELVDGELPYPIHPSDKARRGMGVLRRFALPGVPVYSGKLPPELVERLLATYYDPYHAALAGLIEARHARFGAVWHIDCHSMKSRGNAMNIDNGAIRPDFVIGNRDGKSCSADFVAVVVDALRGLGYEVGVNAPYKGAQLVAAYSDPARGRHSLQVEINRVLYLDEARFAKHEGFATLQAHLSQVLEQVAGSAMEIDNGERSTVGALPPDDPRRGNRHPRTRGSWQAHNRCHRARGRDQQGAGDAPVPYEGGRGGGTAGASGRVLRQVREGLLCRCRCRESRGSTVGTDPGVSRIRLPSTIAGLCHPGLHCREPRAAVRSQGEDGREGGAHQGRG
;
A
#
# COMPACT_ATOMS: atom_id res chain seq x y z
N MET A 1 7.60 0.40 11.80
CA MET A 1 7.66 1.29 10.62
C MET A 1 6.63 0.80 9.63
N VAL A 2 5.96 1.72 8.93
CA VAL A 2 5.00 1.41 7.86
C VAL A 2 5.43 2.15 6.61
N ASP A 3 5.29 1.54 5.45
CA ASP A 3 5.41 2.21 4.16
C ASP A 3 4.20 1.94 3.25
N SER A 4 3.83 2.93 2.44
CA SER A 4 2.73 2.87 1.49
C SER A 4 3.23 3.28 0.10
N PRO A 5 3.75 2.33 -0.69
CA PRO A 5 4.43 2.64 -1.95
C PRO A 5 3.47 2.96 -3.10
N HIS A 6 2.16 2.71 -2.93
CA HIS A 6 1.17 2.75 -4.03
C HIS A 6 0.02 3.76 -3.83
N SER A 7 0.09 4.61 -2.81
CA SER A 7 -0.95 5.62 -2.51
C SER A 7 -0.80 6.93 -3.28
N GLY A 8 0.34 7.16 -3.94
CA GLY A 8 0.65 8.41 -4.64
C GLY A 8 0.01 8.54 -6.03
N LEU A 9 -0.18 9.79 -6.47
CA LEU A 9 -0.68 10.13 -7.82
C LEU A 9 0.06 11.31 -8.46
N ARG A 10 0.97 11.98 -7.74
CA ARG A 10 1.63 13.21 -8.18
C ARG A 10 2.91 12.92 -8.95
N HIS A 11 3.00 13.44 -10.16
CA HIS A 11 4.24 13.50 -10.93
C HIS A 11 4.24 14.77 -11.79
N THR A 12 5.41 15.19 -12.24
CA THR A 12 5.57 16.34 -13.14
C THR A 12 6.04 15.95 -14.54
N GLU A 13 6.20 14.65 -14.79
CA GLU A 13 6.66 14.14 -16.08
C GLU A 13 5.66 14.41 -17.19
N SER A 14 6.16 14.90 -18.32
CA SER A 14 5.44 14.89 -19.59
C SER A 14 5.73 13.56 -20.29
N LEU A 15 4.72 12.70 -20.37
CA LEU A 15 4.86 11.33 -20.87
C LEU A 15 3.90 11.07 -22.02
N PRO A 16 4.28 10.22 -22.99
CA PRO A 16 3.42 9.84 -24.10
C PRO A 16 2.39 8.81 -23.63
N LEU A 17 1.40 9.22 -22.82
CA LEU A 17 0.38 8.32 -22.29
C LEU A 17 -0.61 7.89 -23.39
N ALA A 18 -0.97 6.61 -23.39
CA ALA A 18 -2.03 6.04 -24.23
C ALA A 18 -3.27 5.62 -23.44
N ALA A 19 -3.10 5.27 -22.15
CA ALA A 19 -4.22 4.91 -21.29
C ALA A 19 -4.99 6.15 -20.83
N GLU A 20 -6.32 6.04 -20.83
CA GLU A 20 -7.18 7.01 -20.17
C GLU A 20 -6.89 7.08 -18.66
N PRO A 21 -7.05 8.24 -18.01
CA PRO A 21 -6.78 8.40 -16.58
C PRO A 21 -7.46 7.37 -15.68
N SER A 22 -8.70 6.98 -16.00
CA SER A 22 -9.45 5.99 -15.25
C SER A 22 -8.81 4.59 -15.27
N ALA A 23 -8.19 4.19 -16.39
CA ALA A 23 -7.47 2.93 -16.48
C ALA A 23 -6.20 2.93 -15.63
N LEU A 24 -5.48 4.06 -15.62
CA LEU A 24 -4.28 4.27 -14.79
C LEU A 24 -4.61 4.20 -13.29
N LEU A 25 -5.74 4.77 -12.87
CA LEU A 25 -6.20 4.75 -11.48
C LEU A 25 -6.50 3.33 -10.97
N THR A 26 -6.78 2.35 -11.83
CA THR A 26 -7.07 0.98 -11.37
C THR A 26 -5.92 0.32 -10.60
N GLY A 27 -4.69 0.77 -10.81
CA GLY A 27 -3.51 0.35 -10.05
C GLY A 27 -3.32 1.07 -8.72
N TRP A 28 -3.98 2.21 -8.50
CA TRP A 28 -3.81 3.02 -7.30
C TRP A 28 -4.35 2.30 -6.07
N ASP A 29 -3.52 2.21 -5.02
CA ASP A 29 -3.94 1.69 -3.73
C ASP A 29 -4.56 2.84 -2.94
N ALA A 30 -5.76 3.24 -3.36
CA ALA A 30 -6.37 4.50 -2.94
C ALA A 30 -6.47 4.62 -1.42
N TYR A 31 -6.02 5.75 -0.88
CA TYR A 31 -6.17 6.14 0.52
C TYR A 31 -5.53 5.21 1.56
N VAL A 32 -4.63 4.31 1.15
CA VAL A 32 -3.95 3.41 2.10
C VAL A 32 -3.03 4.19 3.03
N ASP A 33 -2.36 5.23 2.53
CA ASP A 33 -1.62 6.18 3.36
C ASP A 33 -2.49 6.83 4.46
N GLU A 34 -3.75 7.15 4.14
CA GLU A 34 -4.70 7.67 5.13
C GLU A 34 -5.19 6.61 6.11
N LEU A 35 -5.41 5.36 5.66
CA LEU A 35 -5.80 4.24 6.52
C LEU A 35 -4.73 3.95 7.60
N PHE A 36 -3.45 4.15 7.26
CA PHE A 36 -2.32 3.94 8.17
C PHE A 36 -1.80 5.23 8.83
N ALA A 37 -2.52 6.35 8.71
CA ALA A 37 -2.07 7.66 9.21
C ALA A 37 -1.85 7.73 10.74
N HIS A 38 -2.41 6.80 11.52
CA HIS A 38 -2.20 6.68 12.97
C HIS A 38 -0.81 6.14 13.35
N THR A 39 -0.03 5.64 12.37
CA THR A 39 1.30 5.05 12.62
C THR A 39 2.23 5.94 13.46
N PRO A 40 2.36 7.26 13.22
CA PRO A 40 3.23 8.11 14.04
C PRO A 40 2.73 8.29 15.48
N GLU A 41 1.42 8.27 15.71
CA GLU A 41 0.81 8.46 17.04
C GLU A 41 1.14 7.28 17.97
N VAL A 42 1.36 6.09 17.42
CA VAL A 42 1.82 4.90 18.16
C VAL A 42 3.35 4.75 18.19
N GLY A 43 4.11 5.81 17.87
CA GLY A 43 5.57 5.83 17.91
C GLY A 43 6.28 5.28 16.65
N GLY A 44 5.50 4.91 15.63
CA GLY A 44 6.02 4.45 14.34
C GLY A 44 6.46 5.59 13.41
N ALA A 45 6.88 5.22 12.20
CA ALA A 45 7.09 6.14 11.09
C ALA A 45 6.29 5.62 9.89
N LEU A 46 5.63 6.53 9.17
CA LEU A 46 4.93 6.24 7.92
C LEU A 46 5.67 6.91 6.75
N LEU A 47 6.07 6.12 5.76
CA LEU A 47 6.62 6.61 4.49
C LEU A 47 5.61 6.33 3.38
N SER A 48 5.21 7.34 2.61
CA SER A 48 4.26 7.14 1.50
C SER A 48 4.85 7.67 0.20
N ALA A 49 4.71 6.91 -0.88
CA ALA A 49 5.10 7.39 -2.20
C ALA A 49 4.16 8.52 -2.63
N ALA A 50 4.72 9.62 -3.14
CA ALA A 50 3.92 10.72 -3.67
C ALA A 50 3.46 10.47 -5.12
N PHE A 51 4.15 9.58 -5.83
CA PHE A 51 4.01 9.30 -7.25
C PHE A 51 3.20 8.03 -7.51
N PRO A 52 2.60 7.90 -8.71
CA PRO A 52 1.79 6.73 -9.02
C PRO A 52 2.63 5.51 -9.38
N ARG A 53 2.18 4.34 -8.93
CA ARG A 53 2.84 3.07 -9.23
C ARG A 53 2.86 2.68 -10.71
N TRP A 54 1.97 3.26 -11.54
CA TRP A 54 1.99 3.01 -12.97
C TRP A 54 3.16 3.71 -13.64
N LEU A 55 3.67 4.80 -13.04
CA LEU A 55 4.87 5.50 -13.48
C LEU A 55 6.12 4.77 -13.04
N VAL A 56 6.25 4.58 -11.72
CA VAL A 56 7.32 3.80 -11.08
C VAL A 56 6.72 3.03 -9.91
N ASP A 57 6.80 1.71 -9.96
CA ASP A 57 6.36 0.82 -8.88
C ASP A 57 7.54 0.57 -7.93
N ALA A 58 7.59 1.32 -6.83
CA ALA A 58 8.62 1.16 -5.79
C ALA A 58 8.59 -0.21 -5.08
N ASN A 59 7.56 -1.04 -5.30
CA ASN A 59 7.49 -2.41 -4.77
C ASN A 59 7.84 -3.47 -5.83
N ARG A 60 8.77 -3.12 -6.72
CA ARG A 60 9.44 -3.99 -7.70
C ARG A 60 10.96 -3.80 -7.57
N ALA A 61 11.74 -4.76 -8.06
CA ALA A 61 13.19 -4.55 -8.11
C ALA A 61 13.49 -3.47 -9.17
N ARG A 62 14.52 -2.65 -8.93
CA ARG A 62 14.92 -1.55 -9.82
C ARG A 62 15.16 -2.00 -11.25
N ASP A 63 15.67 -3.21 -11.43
CA ASP A 63 16.01 -3.86 -12.70
C ASP A 63 14.92 -4.81 -13.22
N ASP A 64 13.74 -4.86 -12.57
CA ASP A 64 12.56 -5.64 -13.00
C ASP A 64 11.80 -4.92 -14.12
N ILE A 65 12.48 -4.71 -15.24
CA ILE A 65 12.01 -3.91 -16.37
C ILE A 65 11.58 -4.85 -17.52
N ASP A 66 10.43 -4.58 -18.12
CA ASP A 66 10.00 -5.28 -19.34
C ASP A 66 10.86 -4.82 -20.53
N PRO A 67 11.66 -5.69 -21.18
CA PRO A 67 12.47 -5.30 -22.33
C PRO A 67 11.63 -4.79 -23.51
N GLU A 68 10.36 -5.21 -23.63
CA GLU A 68 9.48 -4.74 -24.70
C GLU A 68 9.01 -3.28 -24.50
N LEU A 69 9.19 -2.71 -23.30
CA LEU A 69 8.87 -1.33 -22.99
C LEU A 69 9.98 -0.35 -23.41
N VAL A 70 11.21 -0.81 -23.60
CA VAL A 70 12.38 0.06 -23.81
C VAL A 70 12.76 0.13 -25.29
N ASP A 71 13.03 1.34 -25.79
CA ASP A 71 13.52 1.61 -27.14
C ASP A 71 15.04 1.68 -27.19
N GLY A 72 15.68 0.52 -27.02
CA GLY A 72 17.14 0.40 -27.01
C GLY A 72 17.64 -0.34 -25.77
N GLU A 73 18.93 -0.20 -25.49
CA GLU A 73 19.61 -0.89 -24.40
C GLU A 73 19.80 0.04 -23.19
N LEU A 74 19.53 -0.48 -22.00
CA LEU A 74 19.86 0.20 -20.74
C LEU A 74 21.36 0.02 -20.43
N PRO A 75 21.99 0.95 -19.70
CA PRO A 75 23.43 0.89 -19.39
C PRO A 75 23.82 -0.20 -18.37
N TYR A 76 22.89 -1.08 -18.01
CA TYR A 76 23.06 -2.17 -17.05
C TYR A 76 22.15 -3.36 -17.40
N PRO A 77 22.47 -4.58 -16.92
CA PRO A 77 21.62 -5.74 -17.13
C PRO A 77 20.28 -5.59 -16.41
N ILE A 78 19.21 -6.03 -17.08
CA ILE A 78 17.87 -6.15 -16.51
C ILE A 78 17.55 -7.60 -16.14
N HIS A 79 16.73 -7.81 -15.12
CA HIS A 79 16.31 -9.12 -14.65
C HIS A 79 14.77 -9.23 -14.59
N PRO A 80 14.10 -9.22 -15.76
CA PRO A 80 12.64 -9.24 -15.80
C PRO A 80 12.09 -10.49 -15.10
N SER A 81 11.23 -10.26 -14.13
CA SER A 81 10.35 -11.25 -13.52
C SER A 81 9.20 -11.62 -14.46
N ASP A 82 8.43 -12.64 -14.08
CA ASP A 82 7.21 -12.99 -14.82
C ASP A 82 6.15 -11.89 -14.75
N LYS A 83 6.18 -11.03 -13.72
CA LYS A 83 5.30 -9.86 -13.64
C LYS A 83 5.76 -8.77 -14.60
N ALA A 84 7.06 -8.50 -14.69
CA ALA A 84 7.59 -7.57 -15.69
C ALA A 84 7.29 -8.03 -17.10
N ARG A 85 7.50 -9.32 -17.43
CA ARG A 85 7.13 -9.88 -18.74
C ARG A 85 5.64 -9.76 -19.08
N ARG A 86 4.76 -9.66 -18.06
CA ARG A 86 3.33 -9.38 -18.22
C ARG A 86 3.00 -7.87 -18.18
N GLY A 87 4.00 -7.00 -18.28
CA GLY A 87 3.86 -5.55 -18.29
C GLY A 87 3.62 -4.89 -16.94
N MET A 88 3.93 -5.57 -15.83
CA MET A 88 3.78 -5.08 -14.45
C MET A 88 5.12 -5.01 -13.69
N GLY A 89 6.18 -4.61 -14.40
CA GLY A 89 7.52 -4.38 -13.85
C GLY A 89 7.61 -3.07 -13.07
N VAL A 90 8.83 -2.63 -12.76
CA VAL A 90 9.09 -1.35 -12.08
C VAL A 90 8.56 -0.15 -12.87
N LEU A 91 8.58 -0.21 -14.19
CA LEU A 91 7.77 0.64 -15.05
C LEU A 91 6.67 -0.22 -15.69
N ARG A 92 5.42 0.26 -15.66
CA ARG A 92 4.30 -0.52 -16.19
C ARG A 92 4.16 -0.33 -17.69
N ARG A 93 4.13 -1.44 -18.43
CA ARG A 93 3.74 -1.43 -19.83
C ARG A 93 2.22 -1.39 -20.00
N PHE A 94 1.47 -2.05 -19.12
CA PHE A 94 0.02 -2.15 -19.19
C PHE A 94 -0.69 -1.64 -17.92
N ALA A 95 -1.74 -0.83 -18.09
CA ALA A 95 -2.60 -0.35 -17.01
C ALA A 95 -3.64 -1.43 -16.63
N LEU A 96 -4.22 -2.06 -17.65
CA LEU A 96 -5.19 -3.15 -17.62
C LEU A 96 -4.80 -4.20 -18.67
N PRO A 97 -5.39 -5.42 -18.66
CA PRO A 97 -5.17 -6.40 -19.72
C PRO A 97 -5.31 -5.77 -21.12
N GLY A 98 -4.22 -5.75 -21.88
CA GLY A 98 -4.21 -5.21 -23.25
C GLY A 98 -4.33 -3.68 -23.38
N VAL A 99 -4.26 -2.92 -22.28
CA VAL A 99 -4.34 -1.44 -22.30
C VAL A 99 -2.96 -0.84 -22.00
N PRO A 100 -2.20 -0.39 -23.02
CA PRO A 100 -0.86 0.19 -22.83
C PRO A 100 -0.91 1.46 -21.98
N VAL A 101 0.06 1.63 -21.08
CA VAL A 101 0.25 2.89 -20.34
C VAL A 101 0.75 3.99 -21.30
N TYR A 102 1.72 3.64 -22.15
CA TYR A 102 2.38 4.57 -23.06
C TYR A 102 2.01 4.28 -24.52
N SER A 103 2.02 5.30 -25.37
CA SER A 103 1.71 5.19 -26.81
C SER A 103 2.84 4.61 -27.64
N GLY A 104 4.00 4.35 -27.02
CA GLY A 104 5.17 3.77 -27.63
C GLY A 104 6.16 3.29 -26.56
N LYS A 105 7.30 2.78 -27.04
CA LYS A 105 8.41 2.43 -26.16
C LYS A 105 9.05 3.68 -25.56
N LEU A 106 9.68 3.51 -24.40
CA LEU A 106 10.39 4.57 -23.70
C LEU A 106 11.87 4.53 -24.03
N PRO A 107 12.51 5.67 -24.33
CA PRO A 107 13.94 5.68 -24.56
C PRO A 107 14.70 5.42 -23.23
N PRO A 108 15.88 4.78 -23.27
CA PRO A 108 16.64 4.40 -22.07
C PRO A 108 16.91 5.56 -21.09
N GLU A 109 17.18 6.76 -21.60
CA GLU A 109 17.44 7.94 -20.78
C GLU A 109 16.21 8.46 -20.02
N LEU A 110 14.99 8.22 -20.55
CA LEU A 110 13.75 8.49 -19.80
C LEU A 110 13.58 7.46 -18.69
N VAL A 111 13.79 6.17 -18.98
CA VAL A 111 13.71 5.11 -17.97
C VAL A 111 14.66 5.39 -16.80
N GLU A 112 15.93 5.72 -17.08
CA GLU A 112 16.90 6.09 -16.04
C GLU A 112 16.48 7.28 -15.21
N ARG A 113 16.01 8.35 -15.88
CA ARG A 113 15.56 9.55 -15.19
C ARG A 113 14.39 9.25 -14.25
N LEU A 114 13.41 8.44 -14.69
CA LEU A 114 12.27 8.07 -13.86
C LEU A 114 12.72 7.27 -12.63
N LEU A 115 13.61 6.30 -12.80
CA LEU A 115 14.13 5.51 -11.67
C LEU A 115 14.93 6.39 -10.70
N ALA A 116 15.83 7.23 -11.21
CA ALA A 116 16.63 8.14 -10.39
C ALA A 116 15.78 9.19 -9.65
N THR A 117 14.66 9.61 -10.24
CA THR A 117 13.79 10.66 -9.66
C THR A 117 12.81 10.11 -8.63
N TYR A 118 12.27 8.90 -8.85
CA TYR A 118 11.17 8.37 -8.05
C TYR A 118 11.56 7.12 -7.24
N TYR A 119 12.22 6.15 -7.86
CA TYR A 119 12.58 4.88 -7.23
C TYR A 119 13.70 5.07 -6.20
N ASP A 120 14.83 5.61 -6.66
CA ASP A 120 16.06 5.66 -5.86
C ASP A 120 15.86 6.48 -4.56
N PRO A 121 15.19 7.66 -4.58
CA PRO A 121 14.93 8.42 -3.36
C PRO A 121 13.96 7.73 -2.40
N TYR A 122 12.95 7.02 -2.92
CA TYR A 122 12.01 6.26 -2.07
C TYR A 122 12.75 5.15 -1.31
N HIS A 123 13.54 4.35 -2.03
CA HIS A 123 14.34 3.29 -1.44
C HIS A 123 15.41 3.80 -0.47
N ALA A 124 16.05 4.94 -0.78
CA ALA A 124 17.00 5.57 0.12
C ALA A 124 16.32 6.03 1.42
N ALA A 125 15.13 6.63 1.35
CA ALA A 125 14.36 7.05 2.52
C ALA A 125 13.92 5.85 3.37
N LEU A 126 13.40 4.79 2.73
CA LEU A 126 12.99 3.56 3.41
C LEU A 126 14.17 2.88 4.10
N ALA A 127 15.28 2.70 3.39
CA ALA A 127 16.51 2.12 3.94
C ALA A 127 16.99 2.93 5.15
N GLY A 128 17.09 4.26 5.01
CA GLY A 128 17.54 5.14 6.09
C GLY A 128 16.65 5.07 7.34
N LEU A 129 15.33 5.01 7.16
CA LEU A 129 14.39 4.87 8.28
C LEU A 129 14.54 3.50 8.97
N ILE A 130 14.68 2.42 8.21
CA ILE A 130 14.88 1.06 8.74
C ILE A 130 16.21 0.98 9.50
N GLU A 131 17.30 1.46 8.92
CA GLU A 131 18.61 1.50 9.57
C GLU A 131 18.58 2.32 10.86
N ALA A 132 17.99 3.52 10.85
CA ALA A 132 17.92 4.38 12.03
C ALA A 132 17.15 3.72 13.17
N ARG A 133 16.07 2.98 12.88
CA ARG A 133 15.30 2.27 13.89
C ARG A 133 16.03 1.03 14.38
N HIS A 134 16.60 0.24 13.48
CA HIS A 134 17.40 -0.93 13.83
C HIS A 134 18.59 -0.55 14.71
N ALA A 135 19.34 0.51 14.37
CA ALA A 135 20.47 0.99 15.15
C ALA A 135 20.08 1.47 16.55
N ARG A 136 18.88 2.06 16.70
CA ARG A 136 18.38 2.55 17.99
C ARG A 136 17.87 1.43 18.89
N PHE A 137 17.16 0.45 18.34
CA PHE A 137 16.41 -0.53 19.13
C PHE A 137 17.00 -1.94 19.09
N GLY A 138 17.89 -2.24 18.14
CA GLY A 138 18.42 -3.60 17.91
C GLY A 138 17.53 -4.46 17.01
N ALA A 139 16.27 -4.06 16.83
CA ALA A 139 15.31 -4.70 15.94
C ALA A 139 14.41 -3.66 15.24
N VAL A 140 13.75 -4.06 14.16
CA VAL A 140 12.78 -3.25 13.42
C VAL A 140 11.70 -4.14 12.83
N TRP A 141 10.45 -3.71 13.00
CA TRP A 141 9.27 -4.30 12.39
C TRP A 141 8.72 -3.37 11.32
N HIS A 142 8.67 -3.87 10.09
CA HIS A 142 8.27 -3.16 8.89
C HIS A 142 6.95 -3.72 8.35
N ILE A 143 5.98 -2.85 8.06
CA ILE A 143 4.71 -3.18 7.39
C ILE A 143 4.66 -2.44 6.06
N ASP A 144 4.67 -3.21 4.97
CA ASP A 144 4.46 -2.74 3.60
C ASP A 144 2.95 -2.80 3.29
N CYS A 145 2.27 -1.65 3.27
CA CYS A 145 0.81 -1.59 3.27
C CYS A 145 0.21 -1.26 1.91
N HIS A 146 -0.83 -2.03 1.56
CA HIS A 146 -1.43 -2.08 0.24
C HIS A 146 -2.95 -2.25 0.29
N SER A 147 -3.57 -2.07 -0.88
CA SER A 147 -4.93 -2.55 -1.10
C SER A 147 -5.05 -3.29 -2.42
N MET A 148 -5.91 -4.30 -2.40
CA MET A 148 -6.19 -5.19 -3.51
C MET A 148 -7.64 -5.04 -3.96
N LYS A 149 -7.87 -5.19 -5.28
CA LYS A 149 -9.22 -5.35 -5.83
C LYS A 149 -9.94 -6.48 -5.13
N SER A 150 -11.24 -6.34 -4.91
CA SER A 150 -12.09 -7.35 -4.26
C SER A 150 -12.12 -8.69 -4.97
N ARG A 151 -11.87 -8.69 -6.28
CA ARG A 151 -11.69 -9.89 -7.10
C ARG A 151 -10.43 -9.83 -7.94
N GLY A 152 -9.79 -10.98 -8.12
CA GLY A 152 -8.67 -11.11 -9.06
C GLY A 152 -9.11 -10.90 -10.51
N ASN A 153 -8.24 -10.32 -11.33
CA ASN A 153 -8.47 -10.16 -12.77
C ASN A 153 -7.47 -10.97 -13.62
N ALA A 154 -7.56 -10.88 -14.95
CA ALA A 154 -6.71 -11.63 -15.87
C ALA A 154 -5.19 -11.36 -15.75
N MET A 155 -4.77 -10.28 -15.08
CA MET A 155 -3.35 -10.02 -14.77
C MET A 155 -2.89 -10.75 -13.51
N ASN A 156 -3.81 -11.29 -12.71
CA ASN A 156 -3.53 -11.97 -11.46
C ASN A 156 -3.64 -13.50 -11.60
N ILE A 157 -2.94 -14.22 -10.72
CA ILE A 157 -2.95 -15.69 -10.69
C ILE A 157 -4.29 -16.27 -10.21
N ASP A 158 -5.09 -15.46 -9.51
CA ASP A 158 -6.36 -15.79 -8.89
C ASP A 158 -7.55 -15.19 -9.66
N ASN A 159 -7.47 -15.14 -10.99
CA ASN A 159 -8.47 -14.55 -11.86
C ASN A 159 -9.91 -15.01 -11.52
N GLY A 160 -10.79 -14.05 -11.19
CA GLY A 160 -12.20 -14.29 -10.84
C GLY A 160 -12.48 -14.62 -9.37
N ALA A 161 -11.47 -14.97 -8.58
CA ALA A 161 -11.63 -15.36 -7.18
C ALA A 161 -12.03 -14.17 -6.30
N ILE A 162 -12.93 -14.42 -5.34
CA ILE A 162 -13.18 -13.49 -4.23
C ILE A 162 -11.97 -13.54 -3.30
N ARG A 163 -11.51 -12.37 -2.87
CA ARG A 163 -10.39 -12.27 -1.93
C ARG A 163 -10.91 -12.06 -0.50
N PRO A 164 -10.18 -12.56 0.51
CA PRO A 164 -10.51 -12.30 1.91
C PRO A 164 -10.42 -10.80 2.20
N ASP A 165 -10.88 -10.38 3.38
CA ASP A 165 -10.81 -8.98 3.83
C ASP A 165 -9.36 -8.49 3.90
N PHE A 166 -8.46 -9.36 4.38
CA PHE A 166 -7.03 -9.09 4.46
C PHE A 166 -6.19 -10.26 3.97
N VAL A 167 -5.04 -9.95 3.36
CA VAL A 167 -3.96 -10.92 3.12
C VAL A 167 -2.67 -10.43 3.76
N ILE A 168 -2.10 -11.29 4.61
CA ILE A 168 -0.81 -11.04 5.27
C ILE A 168 0.28 -11.85 4.57
N GLY A 169 1.27 -11.17 3.99
CA GLY A 169 2.38 -11.78 3.26
C GLY A 169 3.70 -11.69 4.04
N ASN A 170 4.30 -12.83 4.39
CA ASN A 170 5.60 -12.87 5.08
C ASN A 170 6.65 -13.77 4.38
N ARG A 171 6.45 -13.96 3.07
CA ARG A 171 7.28 -14.78 2.19
C ARG A 171 7.43 -16.21 2.70
N ASP A 172 6.31 -16.81 3.11
CA ASP A 172 6.24 -18.16 3.68
C ASP A 172 7.19 -18.33 4.89
N GLY A 173 7.19 -17.34 5.80
CA GLY A 173 8.01 -17.34 7.03
C GLY A 173 9.43 -16.84 6.88
N LYS A 174 9.83 -16.34 5.70
CA LYS A 174 11.21 -15.90 5.44
C LYS A 174 11.49 -14.45 5.78
N SER A 175 10.47 -13.59 5.87
CA SER A 175 10.68 -12.14 6.05
C SER A 175 10.36 -11.63 7.45
N CYS A 176 9.71 -12.42 8.32
CA CYS A 176 9.51 -12.06 9.72
C CYS A 176 9.27 -13.28 10.62
N SER A 177 9.28 -13.06 11.94
CA SER A 177 8.97 -14.09 12.93
C SER A 177 7.49 -14.49 12.87
N ALA A 178 7.19 -15.71 13.34
CA ALA A 178 5.82 -16.19 13.45
C ALA A 178 4.98 -15.33 14.42
N ASP A 179 5.58 -14.88 15.52
CA ASP A 179 4.92 -14.05 16.53
C ASP A 179 4.45 -12.71 15.94
N PHE A 180 5.26 -12.09 15.06
CA PHE A 180 4.84 -10.85 14.42
C PHE A 180 3.63 -11.04 13.51
N VAL A 181 3.57 -12.18 12.80
CA VAL A 181 2.38 -12.52 12.00
C VAL A 181 1.19 -12.78 12.89
N ALA A 182 1.36 -13.53 13.98
CA ALA A 182 0.27 -13.86 14.91
C ALA A 182 -0.36 -12.60 15.49
N VAL A 183 0.44 -11.64 15.98
CA VAL A 183 -0.06 -10.36 16.51
C VAL A 183 -0.95 -9.64 15.49
N VAL A 184 -0.52 -9.51 14.24
CA VAL A 184 -1.30 -8.81 13.19
C VAL A 184 -2.56 -9.60 12.83
N VAL A 185 -2.43 -10.92 12.62
CA VAL A 185 -3.53 -11.78 12.20
C VAL A 185 -4.60 -11.89 13.29
N ASP A 186 -4.21 -12.08 14.54
CA ASP A 186 -5.12 -12.25 15.66
C ASP A 186 -5.83 -10.93 15.99
N ALA A 187 -5.14 -9.79 15.89
CA ALA A 187 -5.76 -8.47 16.03
C ALA A 187 -6.86 -8.25 14.98
N LEU A 188 -6.59 -8.57 13.70
CA LEU A 188 -7.56 -8.44 12.61
C LEU A 188 -8.73 -9.42 12.76
N ARG A 189 -8.46 -10.69 13.08
CA ARG A 189 -9.51 -11.70 13.30
C ARG A 189 -10.37 -11.38 14.52
N GLY A 190 -9.79 -10.84 15.58
CA GLY A 190 -10.51 -10.38 16.77
C GLY A 190 -11.50 -9.25 16.47
N LEU A 191 -11.25 -8.47 15.40
CA LEU A 191 -12.15 -7.44 14.88
C LEU A 191 -13.20 -7.99 13.88
N GLY A 192 -13.19 -9.31 13.63
CA GLY A 192 -14.18 -10.01 12.82
C GLY A 192 -13.83 -10.16 11.34
N TYR A 193 -12.60 -9.85 10.92
CA TYR A 193 -12.18 -9.93 9.51
C TYR A 193 -11.76 -11.34 9.08
N GLU A 194 -12.02 -11.66 7.82
CA GLU A 194 -11.41 -12.83 7.17
C GLU A 194 -9.95 -12.52 6.78
N VAL A 195 -9.00 -13.30 7.30
CA VAL A 195 -7.57 -13.07 7.09
C VAL A 195 -6.92 -14.29 6.45
N GLY A 196 -6.46 -14.12 5.21
CA GLY A 196 -5.58 -15.05 4.50
C GLY A 196 -4.11 -14.77 4.80
N VAL A 197 -3.26 -15.80 4.71
CA VAL A 197 -1.81 -15.69 4.89
C VAL A 197 -1.09 -16.24 3.67
N ASN A 198 -0.20 -15.45 3.07
CA ASN A 198 0.62 -15.80 1.90
C ASN A 198 -0.16 -16.19 0.62
N ALA A 199 -1.46 -15.90 0.53
CA ALA A 199 -2.26 -16.23 -0.64
C ALA A 199 -3.33 -15.15 -0.91
N PRO A 200 -3.42 -14.61 -2.16
CA PRO A 200 -2.52 -14.85 -3.30
C PRO A 200 -1.20 -14.04 -3.19
N TYR A 201 -1.07 -13.19 -2.17
CA TYR A 201 0.07 -12.29 -1.99
C TYR A 201 0.99 -12.79 -0.88
N LYS A 202 2.25 -13.07 -1.23
CA LYS A 202 3.28 -13.58 -0.32
C LYS A 202 4.20 -12.51 0.25
N GLY A 203 4.13 -11.26 -0.22
CA GLY A 203 5.16 -10.26 0.04
C GLY A 203 6.06 -10.03 -1.18
N ALA A 204 6.16 -8.78 -1.60
CA ALA A 204 6.84 -8.36 -2.83
C ALA A 204 8.30 -7.92 -2.57
N GLN A 205 8.80 -6.95 -3.33
CA GLN A 205 10.22 -6.59 -3.33
C GLN A 205 10.64 -5.90 -2.03
N LEU A 206 9.84 -4.97 -1.51
CA LEU A 206 10.19 -4.21 -0.30
C LEU A 206 10.32 -5.14 0.90
N VAL A 207 9.35 -6.05 1.06
CA VAL A 207 9.41 -7.09 2.08
C VAL A 207 10.66 -7.95 1.95
N ALA A 208 11.04 -8.34 0.73
CA ALA A 208 12.23 -9.17 0.51
C ALA A 208 13.54 -8.42 0.78
N ALA A 209 13.63 -7.17 0.31
CA ALA A 209 14.84 -6.38 0.31
C ALA A 209 15.21 -5.87 1.71
N TYR A 210 14.21 -5.62 2.55
CA TYR A 210 14.41 -5.00 3.86
C TYR A 210 14.17 -5.95 5.04
N SER A 211 13.99 -7.24 4.79
CA SER A 211 13.93 -8.26 5.84
C SER A 211 15.24 -9.01 5.98
N ASP A 212 15.65 -9.21 7.23
CA ASP A 212 16.64 -10.19 7.67
C ASP A 212 16.29 -10.58 9.12
N PRO A 213 15.33 -11.50 9.33
CA PRO A 213 14.83 -11.83 10.67
C PRO A 213 15.92 -12.32 11.62
N ALA A 214 16.94 -13.00 11.10
CA ALA A 214 18.08 -13.46 11.90
C ALA A 214 18.91 -12.29 12.48
N ARG A 215 18.75 -11.09 11.94
CA ARG A 215 19.37 -9.84 12.40
C ARG A 215 18.35 -8.86 12.99
N GLY A 216 17.16 -9.32 13.38
CA GLY A 216 16.12 -8.48 13.98
C GLY A 216 15.44 -7.54 12.98
N ARG A 217 15.46 -7.85 11.68
CA ARG A 217 14.79 -7.04 10.65
C ARG A 217 13.60 -7.81 10.09
N HIS A 218 12.42 -7.48 10.59
CA HIS A 218 11.18 -8.16 10.25
C HIS A 218 10.37 -7.30 9.29
N SER A 219 9.84 -7.91 8.24
CA SER A 219 8.93 -7.25 7.31
C SER A 219 7.75 -8.14 6.94
N LEU A 220 6.55 -7.57 6.94
CA LEU A 220 5.35 -8.16 6.36
C LEU A 220 4.69 -7.24 5.33
N GLN A 221 3.89 -7.82 4.46
CA GLN A 221 2.97 -7.11 3.58
C GLN A 221 1.55 -7.22 4.13
N VAL A 222 0.79 -6.13 4.11
CA VAL A 222 -0.65 -6.12 4.42
C VAL A 222 -1.41 -5.68 3.19
N GLU A 223 -2.27 -6.55 2.69
CA GLU A 223 -3.18 -6.26 1.57
C GLU A 223 -4.60 -6.13 2.09
N ILE A 224 -5.22 -4.98 1.85
CA ILE A 224 -6.60 -4.68 2.27
C ILE A 224 -7.54 -4.86 1.09
N ASN A 225 -8.62 -5.61 1.26
CA ASN A 225 -9.68 -5.68 0.25
C ASN A 225 -10.40 -4.33 0.12
N ARG A 226 -10.39 -3.74 -1.08
CA ARG A 226 -10.98 -2.43 -1.34
C ARG A 226 -12.47 -2.35 -1.04
N VAL A 227 -13.21 -3.47 -1.08
CA VAL A 227 -14.65 -3.51 -0.74
C VAL A 227 -14.93 -3.05 0.70
N LEU A 228 -13.93 -3.05 1.58
CA LEU A 228 -14.07 -2.63 2.97
C LEU A 228 -14.16 -1.11 3.13
N TYR A 229 -13.71 -0.33 2.14
CA TYR A 229 -13.59 1.12 2.30
C TYR A 229 -13.78 1.98 1.05
N LEU A 230 -13.83 1.37 -0.14
CA LEU A 230 -13.76 2.06 -1.43
C LEU A 230 -14.86 1.58 -2.37
N ASP A 231 -15.58 2.53 -2.97
CA ASP A 231 -16.30 2.31 -4.23
C ASP A 231 -15.25 2.17 -5.34
N GLU A 232 -14.89 0.93 -5.69
CA GLU A 232 -13.82 0.63 -6.68
C GLU A 232 -14.07 1.24 -8.06
N ALA A 233 -15.33 1.46 -8.45
CA ALA A 233 -15.66 2.03 -9.75
C ALA A 233 -15.42 3.55 -9.77
N ARG A 234 -15.63 4.22 -8.64
CA ARG A 234 -15.49 5.67 -8.50
C ARG A 234 -14.16 6.11 -7.89
N PHE A 235 -13.38 5.17 -7.34
CA PHE A 235 -12.21 5.45 -6.50
C PHE A 235 -12.54 6.44 -5.36
N ALA A 236 -13.71 6.27 -4.75
CA ALA A 236 -14.22 7.14 -3.69
C ALA A 236 -14.42 6.36 -2.39
N LYS A 237 -14.05 6.97 -1.26
CA LYS A 237 -14.34 6.39 0.06
C LYS A 237 -15.84 6.22 0.25
N HIS A 238 -16.25 5.12 0.85
CA HIS A 238 -17.62 4.90 1.32
C HIS A 238 -17.67 4.86 2.86
N GLU A 239 -18.83 4.56 3.45
CA GLU A 239 -19.08 4.62 4.89
C GLU A 239 -18.14 3.72 5.73
N GLY A 240 -17.74 2.56 5.21
CA GLY A 240 -16.79 1.66 5.87
C GLY A 240 -15.37 2.22 6.08
N PHE A 241 -14.97 3.29 5.39
CA PHE A 241 -13.61 3.84 5.51
C PHE A 241 -13.25 4.24 6.94
N ALA A 242 -14.13 4.98 7.62
CA ALA A 242 -13.86 5.46 8.97
C ALA A 242 -13.76 4.32 9.98
N THR A 243 -14.61 3.30 9.84
CA THR A 243 -14.56 2.09 10.67
C THR A 243 -13.27 1.31 10.44
N LEU A 244 -12.90 1.09 9.18
CA LEU A 244 -11.66 0.39 8.83
C LEU A 244 -10.43 1.13 9.35
N GLN A 245 -10.38 2.45 9.21
CA GLN A 245 -9.29 3.28 9.74
C GLN A 245 -9.17 3.12 11.26
N ALA A 246 -10.28 3.19 12.00
CA ALA A 246 -10.28 3.00 13.45
C ALA A 246 -9.83 1.59 13.85
N HIS A 247 -10.21 0.57 13.09
CA HIS A 247 -9.77 -0.81 13.30
C HIS A 247 -8.26 -0.96 13.05
N LEU A 248 -7.73 -0.36 11.99
CA LEU A 248 -6.29 -0.37 11.70
C LEU A 248 -5.48 0.40 12.75
N SER A 249 -6.03 1.49 13.30
CA SER A 249 -5.42 2.16 14.47
C SER A 249 -5.27 1.21 15.66
N GLN A 250 -6.30 0.43 15.99
CA GLN A 250 -6.24 -0.57 17.07
C GLN A 250 -5.20 -1.67 16.78
N VAL A 251 -5.10 -2.13 15.53
CA VAL A 251 -4.07 -3.11 15.13
C VAL A 251 -2.67 -2.52 15.29
N LEU A 252 -2.46 -1.27 14.88
CA LEU A 252 -1.17 -0.57 15.03
C LEU A 252 -0.78 -0.40 16.49
N GLU A 253 -1.74 -0.10 17.37
CA GLU A 253 -1.53 -0.03 18.83
C GLU A 253 -1.10 -1.38 19.41
N GLN A 254 -1.75 -2.48 19.01
CA GLN A 254 -1.38 -3.83 19.45
C GLN A 254 0.03 -4.22 18.95
N VAL A 255 0.34 -3.94 17.68
CA VAL A 255 1.68 -4.19 17.12
C VAL A 255 2.75 -3.39 17.87
N ALA A 256 2.49 -2.12 18.17
CA ALA A 256 3.41 -1.27 18.92
C ALA A 256 3.65 -1.82 20.35
N GLY A 257 2.58 -2.27 21.02
CA GLY A 257 2.67 -2.92 22.33
C GLY A 257 3.52 -4.20 22.30
N SER A 258 3.24 -5.11 21.36
CA SER A 258 3.97 -6.38 21.26
C SER A 258 5.44 -6.20 20.86
N ALA A 259 5.77 -5.21 20.02
CA ALA A 259 7.16 -4.93 19.64
C ALA A 259 8.03 -4.58 20.87
N MET A 260 7.46 -3.92 21.88
CA MET A 260 8.15 -3.64 23.14
C MET A 260 8.36 -4.90 23.99
N GLU A 261 7.44 -5.86 23.93
CA GLU A 261 7.52 -7.11 24.69
C GLU A 261 8.52 -8.10 24.07
N ILE A 262 8.52 -8.23 22.74
CA ILE A 262 9.44 -9.13 22.01
C ILE A 262 10.89 -8.72 22.22
N ASP A 263 11.18 -7.42 22.15
CA ASP A 263 12.53 -6.88 22.40
C ASP A 263 13.02 -7.14 23.84
N ASN A 264 12.13 -7.03 24.82
CA ASN A 264 12.45 -7.32 26.22
C ASN A 264 12.66 -8.83 26.47
N GLY A 265 11.91 -9.69 25.78
CA GLY A 265 12.06 -11.14 25.84
C GLY A 265 13.39 -11.62 25.26
N GLU A 266 13.79 -11.11 24.09
CA GLU A 266 15.07 -11.46 23.45
C GLU A 266 16.26 -10.97 24.28
N ARG A 267 16.24 -9.73 24.80
CA ARG A 267 17.29 -9.23 25.72
C ARG A 267 17.41 -10.06 27.00
N SER A 268 16.31 -10.59 27.53
CA SER A 268 16.35 -11.43 28.73
C SER A 268 16.95 -12.83 28.46
N THR A 269 16.92 -13.31 27.22
CA THR A 269 17.49 -14.62 26.83
C THR A 269 18.96 -14.56 26.45
N VAL A 270 19.46 -13.40 26.04
CA VAL A 270 20.89 -13.14 25.87
C VAL A 270 21.48 -12.79 27.24
N GLY A 271 21.67 -13.81 28.08
CA GLY A 271 22.35 -13.69 29.36
C GLY A 271 23.70 -12.98 29.19
N ALA A 272 23.93 -11.97 30.02
CA ALA A 272 25.18 -11.22 30.07
C ALA A 272 26.38 -12.19 30.05
N LEU A 273 27.19 -12.11 28.99
CA LEU A 273 28.52 -12.69 29.03
C LEU A 273 29.27 -12.02 30.19
N PRO A 274 29.87 -12.78 31.12
CA PRO A 274 30.65 -12.17 32.19
C PRO A 274 31.83 -11.40 31.58
N PRO A 275 32.26 -10.29 32.20
CA PRO A 275 33.41 -9.54 31.72
C PRO A 275 34.65 -10.45 31.65
N ASP A 276 35.36 -10.39 30.52
CA ASP A 276 36.58 -11.16 30.27
C ASP A 276 37.59 -10.95 31.42
N ASP A 277 38.02 -12.06 32.04
CA ASP A 277 39.12 -12.11 33.00
C ASP A 277 40.45 -11.87 32.26
N PRO A 278 41.19 -10.78 32.55
CA PRO A 278 42.43 -10.45 31.84
C PRO A 278 43.62 -11.36 32.20
N ARG A 279 43.40 -12.53 32.82
CA ARG A 279 44.46 -13.44 33.30
C ARG A 279 44.50 -14.83 32.65
N ARG A 280 44.17 -14.97 31.37
CA ARG A 280 44.53 -16.18 30.60
C ARG A 280 45.49 -15.86 29.46
N GLY A 281 46.77 -16.09 29.75
CA GLY A 281 47.88 -15.90 28.83
C GLY A 281 47.94 -16.92 27.68
N ASN A 282 48.49 -16.41 26.57
CA ASN A 282 49.21 -17.08 25.49
C ASN A 282 49.08 -18.61 25.38
N ARG A 283 48.31 -19.05 24.38
CA ARG A 283 48.70 -20.19 23.52
C ARG A 283 48.28 -19.93 22.07
N HIS A 284 49.27 -19.76 21.20
CA HIS A 284 49.10 -20.01 19.77
C HIS A 284 48.82 -21.50 19.53
N PRO A 285 48.06 -21.83 18.48
CA PRO A 285 48.73 -22.56 17.40
C PRO A 285 48.33 -22.11 15.98
N ARG A 286 49.39 -21.93 15.19
CA ARG A 286 49.63 -22.30 13.79
C ARG A 286 48.48 -22.33 12.77
N THR A 287 48.80 -21.67 11.67
CA THR A 287 48.16 -21.63 10.35
C THR A 287 48.03 -23.01 9.66
N ARG A 288 46.91 -23.20 8.95
CA ARG A 288 46.79 -23.66 7.53
C ARG A 288 45.36 -24.14 7.26
N GLY A 289 44.82 -23.79 6.09
CA GLY A 289 43.67 -24.50 5.51
C GLY A 289 42.66 -23.61 4.81
N SER A 290 42.91 -23.35 3.53
CA SER A 290 41.92 -22.87 2.55
C SER A 290 40.64 -23.71 2.56
N TRP A 291 39.48 -23.08 2.69
CA TRP A 291 38.19 -23.74 2.45
C TRP A 291 37.61 -23.27 1.12
N GLN A 292 37.78 -24.12 0.11
CA GLN A 292 36.99 -24.10 -1.12
C GLN A 292 35.60 -24.64 -0.79
N ALA A 293 34.56 -23.87 -1.13
CA ALA A 293 33.17 -24.31 -1.03
C ALA A 293 32.86 -25.35 -2.13
N HIS A 294 32.73 -26.61 -1.74
CA HIS A 294 32.10 -27.66 -2.54
C HIS A 294 30.66 -27.83 -2.06
N ASN A 295 29.68 -27.28 -2.80
CA ASN A 295 28.28 -27.67 -2.64
C ASN A 295 27.98 -28.80 -3.64
N ARG A 296 27.99 -30.06 -3.14
CA ARG A 296 27.39 -31.20 -3.84
C ARG A 296 25.89 -31.20 -3.57
N CYS A 297 25.12 -30.92 -4.61
CA CYS A 297 23.68 -31.13 -4.67
C CYS A 297 23.41 -32.62 -4.91
N HIS A 298 22.78 -33.30 -3.95
CA HIS A 298 22.26 -34.66 -4.16
C HIS A 298 21.01 -34.59 -5.07
N ARG A 299 21.16 -35.07 -6.31
CA ARG A 299 20.05 -35.44 -7.19
C ARG A 299 19.53 -36.82 -6.78
N ALA A 300 18.25 -36.90 -6.43
CA ALA A 300 17.49 -38.14 -6.54
C ALA A 300 16.68 -38.09 -7.85
N ARG A 301 16.79 -39.15 -8.66
CA ARG A 301 16.06 -39.37 -9.92
C ARG A 301 14.96 -40.42 -9.72
N GLY A 302 13.89 -40.28 -10.52
CA GLY A 302 13.00 -41.35 -10.99
C GLY A 302 11.63 -41.36 -10.30
N ARG A 303 10.49 -41.46 -10.99
CA ARG A 303 10.21 -41.93 -12.36
C ARG A 303 8.93 -41.31 -12.93
N ASP A 304 8.92 -41.25 -14.25
CA ASP A 304 7.75 -41.11 -15.13
C ASP A 304 6.69 -42.17 -14.89
N GLN A 305 5.41 -41.78 -15.06
CA GLN A 305 4.42 -42.56 -15.81
C GLN A 305 3.50 -41.63 -16.60
N GLN A 306 3.30 -42.01 -17.86
CA GLN A 306 2.42 -41.42 -18.87
C GLN A 306 0.97 -41.92 -18.68
N GLY A 307 0.00 -41.16 -19.20
CA GLY A 307 -1.16 -41.76 -19.87
C GLY A 307 -2.53 -41.13 -19.60
N ALA A 308 -3.18 -40.69 -20.68
CA ALA A 308 -4.61 -40.38 -20.89
C ALA A 308 -5.15 -39.15 -20.13
N GLY A 309 -5.70 -38.11 -20.76
CA GLY A 309 -6.50 -38.08 -21.99
C GLY A 309 -7.96 -38.00 -21.58
N ASP A 310 -8.54 -36.80 -21.57
CA ASP A 310 -9.98 -36.58 -21.72
C ASP A 310 -10.25 -35.09 -22.01
N ALA A 311 -10.95 -34.86 -23.13
CA ALA A 311 -11.44 -33.57 -23.58
C ALA A 311 -12.85 -33.32 -23.01
N PRO A 312 -13.24 -32.07 -22.67
CA PRO A 312 -14.64 -31.76 -22.46
C PRO A 312 -15.31 -31.23 -23.73
N VAL A 313 -16.42 -31.90 -24.05
CA VAL A 313 -17.46 -31.58 -25.03
C VAL A 313 -18.13 -30.22 -24.70
N PRO A 314 -18.59 -29.43 -25.68
CA PRO A 314 -19.15 -28.10 -25.46
C PRO A 314 -20.58 -28.13 -24.92
N TYR A 315 -20.92 -27.17 -24.06
CA TYR A 315 -22.28 -26.93 -23.57
C TYR A 315 -22.94 -25.80 -24.38
N GLU A 316 -23.93 -26.16 -25.19
CA GLU A 316 -24.86 -25.21 -25.82
C GLU A 316 -26.05 -24.90 -24.91
N GLY A 317 -26.45 -23.62 -24.92
CA GLY A 317 -27.85 -23.23 -25.11
C GLY A 317 -28.86 -23.41 -23.97
N GLY A 318 -29.17 -22.31 -23.28
CA GLY A 318 -30.39 -22.18 -22.48
C GLY A 318 -30.88 -20.73 -22.40
N ARG A 319 -31.76 -20.33 -23.33
CA ARG A 319 -32.58 -19.12 -23.24
C ARG A 319 -33.94 -19.47 -22.60
N GLY A 320 -34.41 -18.60 -21.71
CA GLY A 320 -35.79 -18.48 -21.20
C GLY A 320 -35.73 -17.62 -19.94
N GLY A 321 -36.42 -16.49 -19.76
CA GLY A 321 -37.69 -16.03 -20.31
C GLY A 321 -38.74 -16.04 -19.19
N GLY A 322 -39.19 -14.85 -18.73
CA GLY A 322 -40.34 -14.65 -17.82
C GLY A 322 -39.95 -14.06 -16.45
N THR A 323 -40.03 -12.74 -16.23
CA THR A 323 -41.19 -11.87 -15.87
C THR A 323 -41.68 -11.96 -14.41
N ALA A 324 -41.61 -10.79 -13.76
CA ALA A 324 -42.54 -10.20 -12.80
C ALA A 324 -42.63 -10.76 -11.35
N GLY A 325 -42.47 -9.84 -10.40
CA GLY A 325 -42.82 -10.05 -8.99
C GLY A 325 -42.40 -8.86 -8.13
N ALA A 326 -43.30 -7.90 -8.01
CA ALA A 326 -43.13 -6.68 -7.21
C ALA A 326 -43.15 -6.93 -5.70
N SER A 327 -42.83 -5.85 -4.96
CA SER A 327 -43.25 -5.49 -3.59
C SER A 327 -42.30 -5.82 -2.44
N GLY A 328 -42.06 -4.80 -1.59
CA GLY A 328 -41.36 -4.93 -0.31
C GLY A 328 -40.59 -3.68 0.14
N ARG A 329 -41.28 -2.55 0.36
CA ARG A 329 -40.71 -1.44 1.16
C ARG A 329 -40.58 -1.89 2.61
N VAL A 330 -39.41 -1.69 3.22
CA VAL A 330 -39.30 -1.44 4.66
C VAL A 330 -38.43 -0.21 4.87
N LEU A 331 -39.10 0.91 5.16
CA LEU A 331 -38.52 2.10 5.77
C LEU A 331 -38.18 1.77 7.23
N ARG A 332 -36.95 2.06 7.67
CA ARG A 332 -36.67 2.30 9.09
C ARG A 332 -36.00 3.66 9.27
N GLN A 333 -36.59 4.40 10.20
CA GLN A 333 -36.26 5.76 10.60
C GLN A 333 -34.83 5.88 11.09
N VAL A 334 -34.12 6.91 10.63
CA VAL A 334 -32.95 7.46 11.32
C VAL A 334 -33.41 8.74 12.00
N ARG A 335 -33.34 8.76 13.33
CA ARG A 335 -33.54 9.96 14.16
C ARG A 335 -32.19 10.59 14.48
N GLU A 336 -32.17 11.91 14.28
CA GLU A 336 -31.46 12.95 15.04
C GLU A 336 -29.93 12.87 15.14
N GLY A 337 -29.29 13.71 14.33
CA GLY A 337 -27.90 14.10 14.49
C GLY A 337 -27.72 15.21 15.53
N LEU A 338 -26.75 15.04 16.42
CA LEU A 338 -26.12 16.13 17.14
C LEU A 338 -24.86 16.60 16.39
N LEU A 339 -24.89 17.85 15.96
CA LEU A 339 -23.74 18.60 15.45
C LEU A 339 -22.82 18.99 16.61
N CYS A 340 -21.63 18.38 16.71
CA CYS A 340 -20.56 18.91 17.56
C CYS A 340 -19.72 19.90 16.73
N ARG A 341 -19.84 21.20 17.03
CA ARG A 341 -18.95 22.25 16.51
C ARG A 341 -17.79 22.45 17.46
N CYS A 342 -16.58 21.98 17.11
CA CYS A 342 -15.37 22.41 17.78
C CYS A 342 -14.86 23.71 17.15
N ARG A 343 -14.98 24.82 17.90
CA ARG A 343 -14.23 26.06 17.68
C ARG A 343 -12.85 25.89 18.33
N CYS A 344 -11.77 25.89 17.55
CA CYS A 344 -10.44 26.12 18.10
C CYS A 344 -10.31 27.60 18.48
N ARG A 345 -10.08 27.85 19.77
CA ARG A 345 -9.72 29.16 20.32
C ARG A 345 -8.20 29.17 20.46
N GLU A 346 -7.54 30.19 19.92
CA GLU A 346 -6.13 30.44 20.19
C GLU A 346 -5.93 30.77 21.67
N SER A 347 -4.99 30.08 22.32
CA SER A 347 -4.43 30.50 23.60
C SER A 347 -2.90 30.44 23.52
N ARG A 348 -2.28 31.61 23.71
CA ARG A 348 -0.83 31.80 23.76
C ARG A 348 -0.28 31.29 25.10
N GLY A 349 0.87 30.62 25.03
CA GLY A 349 1.96 30.73 26.02
C GLY A 349 1.98 29.73 27.18
N SER A 350 2.93 28.79 27.15
CA SER A 350 3.97 28.61 28.19
C SER A 350 4.84 27.40 27.85
N THR A 351 6.16 27.62 27.83
CA THR A 351 7.23 26.71 27.42
C THR A 351 7.70 25.81 28.57
N VAL A 352 7.80 24.50 28.35
CA VAL A 352 8.81 23.61 28.98
C VAL A 352 9.20 22.53 27.95
N GLY A 353 10.50 22.31 27.78
CA GLY A 353 11.12 21.70 26.60
C GLY A 353 10.82 20.22 26.34
N THR A 354 10.81 19.87 25.05
CA THR A 354 10.88 18.50 24.53
C THR A 354 11.71 18.45 23.23
N ASP A 355 12.42 17.34 23.12
CA ASP A 355 13.26 16.75 22.06
C ASP A 355 12.90 17.10 20.59
N PRO A 356 13.85 17.43 19.68
CA PRO A 356 13.54 17.77 18.29
C PRO A 356 13.39 16.49 17.45
N GLY A 357 12.16 16.01 17.32
CA GLY A 357 11.84 14.77 16.60
C GLY A 357 10.69 14.89 15.60
N VAL A 358 10.53 16.02 14.91
CA VAL A 358 9.57 16.15 13.79
C VAL A 358 10.29 16.75 12.59
N SER A 359 10.92 15.90 11.79
CA SER A 359 11.40 16.28 10.46
C SER A 359 10.31 15.93 9.45
N ARG A 360 9.40 16.88 9.18
CA ARG A 360 8.74 16.92 7.87
C ARG A 360 9.80 17.33 6.86
N ILE A 361 10.38 16.37 6.16
CA ILE A 361 11.25 16.65 5.01
C ILE A 361 10.37 17.30 3.93
N ARG A 362 10.34 18.63 3.90
CA ARG A 362 9.88 19.39 2.73
C ARG A 362 11.04 19.43 1.74
N LEU A 363 10.86 18.76 0.61
CA LEU A 363 11.67 19.03 -0.58
C LEU A 363 11.43 20.48 -1.03
N PRO A 364 12.43 21.18 -1.59
CA PRO A 364 12.34 22.60 -1.89
C PRO A 364 11.25 22.88 -2.92
N SER A 365 10.28 23.70 -2.54
CA SER A 365 9.24 24.23 -3.42
C SER A 365 9.74 25.52 -4.09
N THR A 366 10.11 25.43 -5.36
CA THR A 366 10.14 26.59 -6.27
C THR A 366 9.09 26.39 -7.34
N ILE A 367 7.84 26.74 -7.06
CA ILE A 367 6.88 27.18 -8.08
C ILE A 367 6.06 28.33 -7.48
N ALA A 368 6.49 29.54 -7.77
CA ALA A 368 5.66 30.72 -7.69
C ALA A 368 4.88 30.86 -9.01
N GLY A 369 3.59 31.17 -8.90
CA GLY A 369 2.79 31.72 -9.99
C GLY A 369 2.08 30.70 -10.86
N LEU A 370 0.77 30.56 -10.65
CA LEU A 370 -0.26 30.82 -11.68
C LEU A 370 -1.63 30.54 -11.03
N CYS A 371 -2.22 31.59 -10.47
CA CYS A 371 -3.66 31.64 -10.20
C CYS A 371 -4.38 31.86 -11.53
N HIS A 372 -5.36 31.02 -11.87
CA HIS A 372 -6.38 31.36 -12.85
C HIS A 372 -7.75 31.38 -12.13
N PRO A 373 -8.55 32.46 -12.26
CA PRO A 373 -9.76 32.65 -11.49
C PRO A 373 -10.96 32.10 -12.24
N GLY A 374 -11.87 31.41 -11.55
CA GLY A 374 -13.19 31.12 -12.10
C GLY A 374 -13.80 29.86 -11.55
N LEU A 375 -14.41 29.95 -10.36
CA LEU A 375 -15.57 29.18 -9.93
C LEU A 375 -16.04 29.78 -8.59
N HIS A 376 -17.03 30.67 -8.66
CA HIS A 376 -17.71 31.21 -7.50
C HIS A 376 -18.73 30.20 -6.97
N CYS A 377 -18.52 29.68 -5.75
CA CYS A 377 -19.56 29.00 -5.00
C CYS A 377 -20.40 30.04 -4.24
N ARG A 378 -21.71 30.10 -4.53
CA ARG A 378 -22.70 30.90 -3.78
C ARG A 378 -22.99 30.21 -2.43
N GLU A 379 -22.94 30.96 -1.34
CA GLU A 379 -23.39 30.54 -0.02
C GLU A 379 -24.93 30.45 0.05
N PRO A 380 -25.51 29.53 0.85
CA PRO A 380 -26.95 29.49 1.08
C PRO A 380 -27.37 30.51 2.14
N ARG A 381 -28.31 31.41 1.79
CA ARG A 381 -28.95 32.33 2.74
C ARG A 381 -29.91 31.58 3.67
N ALA A 382 -29.77 31.83 4.97
CA ALA A 382 -30.68 31.37 6.00
C ALA A 382 -32.04 32.09 5.89
N ALA A 383 -33.13 31.34 6.06
CA ALA A 383 -34.49 31.85 6.11
C ALA A 383 -34.76 32.55 7.46
N VAL A 384 -35.17 33.81 7.40
CA VAL A 384 -35.78 34.53 8.52
C VAL A 384 -37.27 34.64 8.25
N ARG A 385 -38.09 34.19 9.22
CA ARG A 385 -39.54 34.45 9.27
C ARG A 385 -39.80 35.77 10.01
N SER A 386 -40.62 36.62 9.42
CA SER A 386 -41.53 37.57 10.08
C SER A 386 -42.55 37.99 9.01
N GLN A 387 -43.79 37.48 9.08
CA GLN A 387 -44.97 38.16 9.65
C GLN A 387 -45.25 39.54 9.05
N GLY A 388 -46.47 39.69 8.53
CA GLY A 388 -47.23 40.94 8.63
C GLY A 388 -47.58 41.62 7.31
N GLU A 389 -48.90 41.70 7.08
CA GLU A 389 -49.63 42.83 6.47
C GLU A 389 -49.83 42.87 4.94
N ASP A 390 -51.06 42.47 4.57
CA ASP A 390 -52.11 43.28 3.93
C ASP A 390 -51.82 44.14 2.68
N GLY A 391 -52.74 44.02 1.71
CA GLY A 391 -52.99 44.98 0.63
C GLY A 391 -52.99 44.31 -0.75
N ARG A 392 -54.10 43.73 -1.21
CA ARG A 392 -55.13 44.34 -2.08
C ARG A 392 -54.61 44.93 -3.40
N GLU A 393 -55.31 44.50 -4.46
CA GLU A 393 -55.51 45.17 -5.78
C GLU A 393 -54.27 45.23 -6.68
N GLY A 394 -54.31 45.07 -7.99
CA GLY A 394 -55.33 44.77 -8.99
C GLY A 394 -54.53 44.51 -10.29
N GLY A 395 -54.98 43.63 -11.18
CA GLY A 395 -55.66 44.10 -12.38
C GLY A 395 -54.77 43.98 -13.63
N ALA A 396 -55.30 43.22 -14.59
CA ALA A 396 -55.12 43.25 -16.05
C ALA A 396 -53.70 43.34 -16.66
N HIS A 397 -53.25 42.34 -17.41
CA HIS A 397 -53.57 42.06 -18.83
C HIS A 397 -53.08 43.11 -19.84
N GLN A 398 -52.44 42.59 -20.89
CA GLN A 398 -51.99 43.18 -22.17
C GLN A 398 -50.49 43.48 -22.20
N GLY A 399 -49.72 43.08 -23.20
CA GLY A 399 -50.02 42.39 -24.44
C GLY A 399 -48.80 42.48 -25.36
N ARG A 400 -48.64 41.44 -26.18
CA ARG A 400 -48.00 41.38 -27.52
C ARG A 400 -46.66 42.09 -27.75
N GLY A 401 -45.74 41.29 -28.28
CA GLY A 401 -44.52 41.70 -28.98
C GLY A 401 -43.67 40.48 -29.24
#